data_AF-A0A4Q4WK34-F1
#
_entry.id   AF-A0A4Q4WK34-F1
#
_cell.length_a   1.000
_cell.length_b   1.000
_cell.length_c   1.000
_cell.angle_alpha   90.00
_cell.angle_beta   90.00
_cell.angle_gamma   90.00
#
_symmetry.space_group_name_H-M   'P 1'
#
loop_
_entity.id
_entity.type
_entity.pdbx_description
1 polymer ?
#
loop_
_entity_poly.entity_id
_entity_poly.type
_entity_poly.pdbx_seq_one_letter_code
_entity_poly.pdbx_strand_id
1 'polypeptide(L)'
;MLLYIVDRWAAQVQIIKATALPSPTGQYHFGTSKHAIEHLNPNDPVAPDIVTTSFFGTIYYPTFREPTSLPAPYLNPEIASLYEGRWNFTTGYATGRPSYPSLIFGPGGGGPPVETSTTLLSELASHGYTVVGFDHPYEQPHVRYPNGMDVYGLPSGFNYTMEIIEAIYETRLEDAIAFLDSFPALVELLDASFNTTHFAAFGHPLGGGAAVESLYGDDRLLSAINVEGSFFGRHALNSSEADLGKPSFLFDMEIHTGEDENRDITWGTFSR
;
A
#
# COMPACT_ATOMS: atom_id res chain seq x y z
N MET A 1 54.21 40.16 -6.38
CA MET A 1 53.60 41.49 -6.33
C MET A 1 52.30 41.44 -7.12
N LEU A 2 51.18 41.48 -6.38
CA LEU A 2 49.77 41.71 -6.74
C LEU A 2 49.20 41.14 -8.06
N LEU A 3 47.95 40.70 -8.18
CA LEU A 3 46.85 40.28 -7.30
C LEU A 3 45.71 40.04 -8.31
N TYR A 4 45.02 38.91 -8.30
CA TYR A 4 43.58 38.90 -8.60
C TYR A 4 42.90 37.87 -7.69
N ILE A 5 41.80 38.35 -7.09
CA ILE A 5 41.01 37.81 -5.99
C ILE A 5 39.93 36.87 -6.53
N VAL A 6 39.76 35.71 -5.85
CA VAL A 6 38.53 35.03 -5.34
C VAL A 6 37.22 35.36 -6.09
N ASP A 7 36.34 34.44 -6.50
CA ASP A 7 35.73 33.28 -5.84
C ASP A 7 34.72 32.69 -6.85
N ARG A 8 34.52 31.37 -6.95
CA ARG A 8 33.22 30.73 -7.29
C ARG A 8 33.27 29.21 -7.05
N TRP A 9 32.61 28.78 -5.99
CA TRP A 9 31.84 27.53 -5.89
C TRP A 9 32.55 26.24 -6.30
N ALA A 10 33.28 25.63 -5.35
CA ALA A 10 33.49 24.20 -5.38
C ALA A 10 32.13 23.51 -5.15
N ALA A 11 31.50 23.03 -6.22
CA ALA A 11 30.36 22.13 -6.10
C ALA A 11 30.86 20.84 -5.41
N GLN A 12 30.49 20.65 -4.14
CA GLN A 12 30.61 19.36 -3.49
C GLN A 12 29.70 18.39 -4.25
N VAL A 13 30.29 17.56 -5.10
CA VAL A 13 29.61 16.39 -5.64
C VAL A 13 29.43 15.42 -4.47
N GLN A 14 28.26 15.47 -3.81
CA GLN A 14 27.86 14.39 -2.93
C GLN A 14 27.65 13.16 -3.81
N ILE A 15 28.52 12.17 -3.65
CA ILE A 15 28.29 10.82 -4.18
C ILE A 15 27.14 10.24 -3.36
N ILE A 16 25.92 10.30 -3.88
CA ILE A 16 24.77 9.61 -3.31
C ILE A 16 25.05 8.11 -3.48
N LYS A 17 25.31 7.40 -2.38
CA LYS A 17 25.33 5.93 -2.37
C LYS A 17 23.89 5.44 -2.32
N ALA A 18 23.36 4.97 -3.44
CA ALA A 18 22.09 4.24 -3.47
C ALA A 18 22.33 2.78 -3.08
N THR A 19 21.53 2.24 -2.15
CA THR A 19 21.51 0.81 -1.82
C THR A 19 20.53 0.09 -2.74
N ALA A 20 20.85 -1.14 -3.15
CA ALA A 20 19.95 -1.99 -3.91
C ALA A 20 19.03 -2.89 -3.04
N LEU A 21 17.71 -2.91 -3.30
CA LEU A 21 16.79 -4.02 -2.94
C LEU A 21 17.33 -5.33 -3.50
N PRO A 22 17.02 -6.43 -2.80
CA PRO A 22 17.03 -7.75 -3.38
C PRO A 22 16.20 -7.80 -4.67
N SER A 23 16.74 -8.49 -5.68
CA SER A 23 15.95 -8.82 -6.87
C SER A 23 14.81 -9.77 -6.51
N PRO A 24 13.62 -9.61 -7.12
CA PRO A 24 12.56 -10.60 -7.00
C PRO A 24 13.02 -11.98 -7.45
N THR A 25 12.45 -13.04 -6.86
CA THR A 25 12.89 -14.43 -7.08
C THR A 25 12.03 -15.20 -8.10
N GLY A 26 10.89 -14.64 -8.48
CA GLY A 26 9.98 -15.26 -9.42
C GLY A 26 10.49 -15.27 -10.88
N GLN A 27 9.78 -16.02 -11.72
CA GLN A 27 10.14 -16.22 -13.13
C GLN A 27 9.80 -15.03 -14.04
N TYR A 28 8.95 -14.14 -13.55
CA TYR A 28 8.59 -12.90 -14.22
C TYR A 28 9.36 -11.74 -13.59
N HIS A 29 9.52 -10.65 -14.31
CA HIS A 29 9.82 -9.38 -13.64
C HIS A 29 8.49 -8.67 -13.28
N PHE A 30 8.53 -7.38 -12.88
CA PHE A 30 7.33 -6.61 -12.47
C PHE A 30 7.20 -5.23 -13.16
N GLY A 31 6.03 -4.85 -13.67
CA GLY A 31 5.74 -3.49 -14.13
C GLY A 31 5.02 -2.73 -13.03
N THR A 32 5.15 -1.39 -13.00
CA THR A 32 4.39 -0.55 -12.07
C THR A 32 3.67 0.57 -12.81
N SER A 33 2.46 0.89 -12.36
CA SER A 33 1.72 2.06 -12.82
C SER A 33 0.80 2.56 -11.71
N LYS A 34 0.73 3.87 -11.52
CA LYS A 34 -0.13 4.50 -10.52
C LYS A 34 -1.29 5.20 -11.21
N HIS A 35 -2.49 5.03 -10.66
CA HIS A 35 -3.74 5.58 -11.21
C HIS A 35 -4.55 6.23 -10.09
N ALA A 36 -5.20 7.34 -10.39
CA ALA A 36 -6.26 7.87 -9.53
C ALA A 36 -7.52 7.03 -9.75
N ILE A 37 -8.16 6.64 -8.65
CA ILE A 37 -9.45 5.96 -8.64
C ILE A 37 -10.47 6.98 -8.14
N GLU A 38 -11.39 7.37 -9.02
CA GLU A 38 -12.43 8.35 -8.69
C GLU A 38 -13.42 7.74 -7.71
N HIS A 39 -13.55 8.36 -6.53
CA HIS A 39 -14.44 7.94 -5.47
C HIS A 39 -14.76 9.13 -4.56
N LEU A 40 -16.02 9.56 -4.55
CA LEU A 40 -16.48 10.62 -3.65
C LEU A 40 -16.79 10.03 -2.27
N ASN A 41 -15.95 10.35 -1.29
CA ASN A 41 -16.22 10.13 0.12
C ASN A 41 -16.51 11.48 0.80
N PRO A 42 -17.76 11.77 1.20
CA PRO A 42 -18.13 13.02 1.85
C PRO A 42 -17.90 13.02 3.38
N ASN A 43 -17.26 11.98 3.93
CA ASN A 43 -17.03 11.79 5.35
C ASN A 43 -15.56 11.44 5.67
N ASP A 44 -14.62 11.82 4.81
CA ASP A 44 -13.20 11.51 5.03
C ASP A 44 -12.69 12.31 6.25
N PRO A 45 -12.31 11.64 7.36
CA PRO A 45 -12.01 12.30 8.62
C PRO A 45 -10.73 13.15 8.60
N VAL A 46 -9.86 12.94 7.60
CA VAL A 46 -8.52 13.54 7.51
C VAL A 46 -8.34 14.41 6.27
N ALA A 47 -9.29 14.38 5.34
CA ALA A 47 -9.31 15.25 4.18
C ALA A 47 -9.63 16.71 4.50
N PRO A 48 -9.13 17.67 3.70
CA PRO A 48 -9.63 19.03 3.68
C PRO A 48 -11.16 19.05 3.49
N ASP A 49 -11.85 19.86 4.28
CA ASP A 49 -13.31 19.99 4.25
C ASP A 49 -14.10 18.68 4.48
N ILE A 50 -13.43 17.61 4.96
CA ILE A 50 -14.00 16.29 5.23
C ILE A 50 -14.49 15.58 3.93
N VAL A 51 -13.89 15.94 2.78
CA VAL A 51 -14.30 15.38 1.48
C VAL A 51 -13.09 14.94 0.67
N THR A 52 -13.11 13.67 0.25
CA THR A 52 -12.18 13.10 -0.73
C THR A 52 -12.93 12.75 -2.01
N THR A 53 -12.30 12.94 -3.16
CA THR A 53 -12.89 12.67 -4.49
C THR A 53 -12.18 11.57 -5.27
N SER A 54 -11.00 11.18 -4.81
CA SER A 54 -10.24 10.08 -5.38
C SER A 54 -9.25 9.55 -4.37
N PHE A 55 -8.87 8.28 -4.51
CA PHE A 55 -7.68 7.69 -3.89
C PHE A 55 -6.78 7.12 -4.99
N PHE A 56 -5.68 6.44 -4.65
CA PHE A 56 -4.78 5.89 -5.66
C PHE A 56 -4.69 4.37 -5.64
N GLY A 57 -4.69 3.78 -6.83
CA GLY A 57 -4.27 2.41 -7.07
C GLY A 57 -2.90 2.36 -7.72
N THR A 58 -1.90 1.84 -7.02
CA THR A 58 -0.59 1.50 -7.59
C THR A 58 -0.58 0.03 -7.99
N ILE A 59 -0.60 -0.23 -9.29
CA ILE A 59 -0.65 -1.58 -9.87
C ILE A 59 0.78 -2.07 -10.11
N TYR A 60 1.15 -3.17 -9.47
CA TYR A 60 2.31 -4.01 -9.77
C TYR A 60 1.82 -5.21 -10.60
N TYR A 61 2.44 -5.50 -11.73
CA TYR A 61 1.94 -6.55 -12.64
C TYR A 61 3.03 -7.44 -13.25
N PRO A 62 2.73 -8.73 -13.51
CA PRO A 62 3.68 -9.80 -13.83
C PRO A 62 3.99 -9.88 -15.31
N THR A 63 5.27 -10.15 -15.61
CA THR A 63 5.81 -9.50 -16.78
C THR A 63 7.03 -10.25 -17.45
N PHE A 64 7.13 -10.47 -18.81
CA PHE A 64 8.30 -10.97 -19.63
C PHE A 64 9.31 -10.03 -20.39
N ARG A 65 9.02 -8.76 -20.79
CA ARG A 65 9.99 -7.78 -21.34
C ARG A 65 11.16 -7.35 -20.41
N GLU A 66 12.41 -7.59 -20.74
CA GLU A 66 13.51 -7.05 -19.93
C GLU A 66 13.44 -5.51 -19.68
N PRO A 67 13.94 -5.00 -18.53
CA PRO A 67 14.12 -3.58 -18.25
C PRO A 67 14.75 -2.82 -19.42
N THR A 68 14.01 -1.87 -20.01
CA THR A 68 14.54 -1.05 -21.12
C THR A 68 15.22 0.23 -20.65
N SER A 69 15.14 0.57 -19.36
CA SER A 69 15.73 1.78 -18.77
C SER A 69 16.72 1.44 -17.67
N LEU A 70 17.58 2.41 -17.33
CA LEU A 70 18.34 2.37 -16.08
C LEU A 70 17.37 2.25 -14.88
N PRO A 71 17.82 1.67 -13.75
CA PRO A 71 17.05 1.65 -12.52
C PRO A 71 16.58 3.06 -12.16
N ALA A 72 15.27 3.23 -11.99
CA ALA A 72 14.67 4.45 -11.47
C ALA A 72 14.60 4.38 -9.94
N PRO A 73 14.67 5.52 -9.22
CA PRO A 73 14.38 5.55 -7.79
C PRO A 73 13.03 4.91 -7.50
N TYR A 74 13.00 3.97 -6.55
CA TYR A 74 11.77 3.27 -6.16
C TYR A 74 10.84 4.17 -5.32
N LEU A 75 11.40 5.21 -4.68
CA LEU A 75 10.67 6.31 -4.05
C LEU A 75 10.98 7.60 -4.79
N ASN A 76 9.99 8.48 -4.80
CA ASN A 76 10.24 9.87 -5.15
C ASN A 76 11.02 10.60 -4.03
N PRO A 77 11.72 11.71 -4.31
CA PRO A 77 12.63 12.37 -3.35
C PRO A 77 12.00 12.75 -2.01
N GLU A 78 10.71 13.10 -2.00
CA GLU A 78 9.97 13.52 -0.82
C GLU A 78 9.64 12.32 0.07
N ILE A 79 9.10 11.22 -0.50
CA ILE A 79 8.91 9.96 0.26
C ILE A 79 10.26 9.41 0.71
N ALA A 80 11.29 9.49 -0.14
CA ALA A 80 12.65 9.11 0.21
C ALA A 80 13.17 9.88 1.45
N SER A 81 12.99 11.20 1.48
CA SER A 81 13.40 12.02 2.63
C SER A 81 12.72 11.61 3.95
N LEU A 82 11.48 11.10 3.87
CA LEU A 82 10.71 10.65 5.02
C LEU A 82 11.10 9.23 5.49
N TYR A 83 11.45 8.33 4.55
CA TYR A 83 11.51 6.89 4.84
C TYR A 83 12.85 6.20 4.48
N GLU A 84 13.69 6.73 3.58
CA GLU A 84 14.92 6.04 3.13
C GLU A 84 15.98 5.89 4.23
N GLY A 85 16.10 6.86 5.12
CA GLY A 85 16.98 6.75 6.30
C GLY A 85 16.62 5.59 7.23
N ARG A 86 15.49 4.90 6.96
CA ARG A 86 14.86 3.97 7.87
C ARG A 86 14.68 2.55 7.25
N TRP A 87 14.66 2.34 5.91
CA TRP A 87 14.25 1.02 5.32
C TRP A 87 14.96 0.45 4.03
N ASN A 88 15.82 1.18 3.30
CA ASN A 88 16.90 0.66 2.39
C ASN A 88 16.58 -0.33 1.19
N PHE A 89 16.27 0.13 -0.07
CA PHE A 89 15.65 -0.68 -1.18
C PHE A 89 15.93 -0.29 -2.77
N THR A 90 15.64 -1.10 -3.89
CA THR A 90 15.69 -1.09 -5.46
C THR A 90 14.80 -2.10 -6.36
N THR A 91 15.04 -2.33 -7.69
CA THR A 91 13.98 -2.56 -8.76
C THR A 91 14.33 -3.47 -10.00
N GLY A 92 13.31 -3.89 -10.82
CA GLY A 92 13.34 -4.60 -12.17
C GLY A 92 11.97 -4.68 -12.95
N TYR A 93 11.84 -5.12 -14.25
CA TYR A 93 10.65 -4.92 -15.19
C TYR A 93 10.30 -6.00 -16.24
N ALA A 94 9.03 -6.05 -16.76
CA ALA A 94 8.53 -6.84 -17.95
C ALA A 94 7.02 -6.78 -18.51
N THR A 95 6.38 -7.80 -19.23
CA THR A 95 4.89 -8.05 -19.63
C THR A 95 4.33 -9.52 -19.68
N GLY A 96 3.25 -9.91 -18.98
CA GLY A 96 2.76 -11.31 -18.82
C GLY A 96 1.22 -11.40 -18.65
N ARG A 97 0.63 -12.59 -18.85
CA ARG A 97 -0.83 -12.80 -18.72
C ARG A 97 -1.14 -13.40 -17.34
N PRO A 98 -1.87 -12.71 -16.44
CA PRO A 98 -2.20 -13.27 -15.14
C PRO A 98 -3.29 -14.34 -15.28
N SER A 99 -3.03 -15.52 -14.71
CA SER A 99 -4.04 -16.56 -14.49
C SER A 99 -4.52 -16.60 -13.04
N TYR A 100 -3.92 -15.80 -12.17
CA TYR A 100 -4.21 -15.75 -10.73
C TYR A 100 -5.21 -14.63 -10.38
N PRO A 101 -5.92 -14.73 -9.24
CA PRO A 101 -6.68 -13.61 -8.69
C PRO A 101 -5.83 -12.35 -8.57
N SER A 102 -6.44 -11.18 -8.76
CA SER A 102 -5.74 -9.92 -8.47
C SER A 102 -5.65 -9.74 -6.95
N LEU A 103 -4.49 -9.33 -6.47
CA LEU A 103 -4.28 -9.06 -5.05
C LEU A 103 -4.50 -7.58 -4.77
N ILE A 104 -5.12 -7.26 -3.65
CA ILE A 104 -5.27 -5.90 -3.14
C ILE A 104 -4.38 -5.75 -1.91
N PHE A 105 -3.63 -4.65 -1.85
CA PHE A 105 -2.70 -4.36 -0.76
C PHE A 105 -3.07 -3.06 -0.02
N GLY A 106 -3.24 -3.15 1.29
CA GLY A 106 -3.40 -1.98 2.17
C GLY A 106 -2.11 -1.68 2.97
N PRO A 107 -1.55 -0.46 2.90
CA PRO A 107 -0.42 -0.04 3.74
C PRO A 107 -0.85 0.22 5.18
N GLY A 108 0.10 0.57 6.05
CA GLY A 108 -0.19 0.91 7.45
C GLY A 108 -0.99 2.20 7.64
N GLY A 109 -1.63 2.32 8.80
CA GLY A 109 -2.34 3.53 9.20
C GLY A 109 -1.38 4.71 9.39
N GLY A 110 -1.70 5.87 8.81
CA GLY A 110 -0.78 7.02 8.72
C GLY A 110 0.38 6.78 7.75
N GLY A 111 0.26 5.78 6.87
CA GLY A 111 1.30 5.37 5.94
C GLY A 111 2.30 4.37 6.52
N PRO A 112 3.41 4.11 5.80
CA PRO A 112 3.88 4.80 4.60
C PRO A 112 3.06 4.57 3.30
N PRO A 113 3.38 5.30 2.21
CA PRO A 113 2.90 5.00 0.86
C PRO A 113 3.23 3.59 0.38
N VAL A 114 2.38 3.06 -0.51
CA VAL A 114 2.51 1.74 -1.15
C VAL A 114 3.91 1.52 -1.74
N GLU A 115 4.52 2.58 -2.28
CA GLU A 115 5.85 2.54 -2.89
C GLU A 115 6.94 2.04 -1.91
N THR A 116 6.76 2.21 -0.61
CA THR A 116 7.68 1.66 0.42
C THR A 116 7.60 0.15 0.58
N SER A 117 6.53 -0.47 0.08
CA SER A 117 6.32 -1.93 0.05
C SER A 117 6.78 -2.57 -1.27
N THR A 118 7.51 -1.82 -2.11
CA THR A 118 7.94 -2.27 -3.45
C THR A 118 8.57 -3.66 -3.44
N THR A 119 9.39 -4.03 -2.45
CA THR A 119 9.97 -5.38 -2.33
C THR A 119 8.94 -6.49 -2.38
N LEU A 120 7.91 -6.38 -1.53
CA LEU A 120 6.90 -7.40 -1.34
C LEU A 120 6.00 -7.46 -2.57
N LEU A 121 5.56 -6.30 -3.05
CA LEU A 121 4.63 -6.22 -4.17
C LEU A 121 5.29 -6.62 -5.48
N SER A 122 6.56 -6.29 -5.67
CA SER A 122 7.36 -6.76 -6.80
C SER A 122 7.65 -8.27 -6.75
N GLU A 123 7.89 -8.83 -5.56
CA GLU A 123 8.04 -10.28 -5.39
C GLU A 123 6.77 -11.00 -5.83
N LEU A 124 5.60 -10.59 -5.33
CA LEU A 124 4.31 -11.18 -5.74
C LEU A 124 4.06 -11.04 -7.25
N ALA A 125 4.34 -9.87 -7.82
CA ALA A 125 4.25 -9.68 -9.26
C ALA A 125 5.24 -10.57 -10.04
N SER A 126 6.45 -10.79 -9.53
CA SER A 126 7.43 -11.70 -10.15
C SER A 126 6.96 -13.17 -10.19
N HIS A 127 5.97 -13.53 -9.37
CA HIS A 127 5.34 -14.87 -9.34
C HIS A 127 4.04 -14.98 -10.14
N GLY A 128 3.60 -13.91 -10.83
CA GLY A 128 2.46 -13.96 -11.72
C GLY A 128 1.18 -13.26 -11.23
N TYR A 129 1.23 -12.60 -10.08
CA TYR A 129 0.08 -11.88 -9.52
C TYR A 129 0.02 -10.44 -10.05
N THR A 130 -1.18 -9.98 -10.39
CA THR A 130 -1.45 -8.53 -10.44
C THR A 130 -1.73 -8.09 -9.00
N VAL A 131 -1.03 -7.07 -8.52
CA VAL A 131 -1.18 -6.54 -7.16
C VAL A 131 -1.51 -5.06 -7.24
N VAL A 132 -2.59 -4.62 -6.59
CA VAL A 132 -2.96 -3.21 -6.52
C VAL A 132 -2.86 -2.74 -5.08
N GLY A 133 -1.91 -1.86 -4.80
CA GLY A 133 -1.80 -1.21 -3.50
C GLY A 133 -2.57 0.12 -3.46
N PHE A 134 -3.23 0.40 -2.34
CA PHE A 134 -3.98 1.63 -2.15
C PHE A 134 -3.20 2.67 -1.36
N ASP A 135 -3.06 3.87 -1.93
CA ASP A 135 -2.65 5.05 -1.19
C ASP A 135 -3.89 5.90 -0.91
N HIS A 136 -4.07 6.28 0.35
CA HIS A 136 -5.19 7.07 0.87
C HIS A 136 -4.70 8.51 1.06
N PRO A 137 -5.10 9.46 0.17
CA PRO A 137 -4.68 10.85 0.26
C PRO A 137 -5.06 11.45 1.62
N TYR A 138 -4.30 12.46 2.06
CA TYR A 138 -4.49 13.17 3.33
C TYR A 138 -4.23 12.36 4.61
N GLU A 139 -4.42 11.04 4.59
CA GLU A 139 -4.01 10.16 5.69
C GLU A 139 -2.49 10.03 5.75
N GLN A 140 -1.88 9.67 4.63
CA GLN A 140 -0.45 9.45 4.54
C GLN A 140 0.29 10.79 4.48
N PRO A 141 1.46 10.94 5.13
CA PRO A 141 2.18 12.22 5.21
C PRO A 141 2.46 12.86 3.86
N HIS A 142 2.68 12.02 2.84
CA HIS A 142 2.91 12.47 1.49
C HIS A 142 2.58 11.37 0.47
N VAL A 143 1.88 11.75 -0.59
CA VAL A 143 1.61 10.94 -1.78
C VAL A 143 1.74 11.82 -3.02
N ARG A 144 2.23 11.25 -4.13
CA ARG A 144 2.36 11.95 -5.41
C ARG A 144 1.45 11.36 -6.48
N TYR A 145 0.69 12.22 -7.14
CA TYR A 145 -0.14 11.88 -8.30
C TYR A 145 0.73 11.50 -9.51
N PRO A 146 0.19 10.67 -10.43
CA PRO A 146 0.85 10.38 -11.71
C PRO A 146 1.14 11.62 -12.56
N ASN A 147 0.34 12.69 -12.41
CA ASN A 147 0.55 13.98 -13.09
C ASN A 147 1.64 14.85 -12.43
N GLY A 148 2.28 14.37 -11.36
CA GLY A 148 3.32 15.07 -10.60
C GLY A 148 2.82 15.95 -9.47
N MET A 149 1.50 16.04 -9.24
CA MET A 149 0.94 16.82 -8.13
C MET A 149 1.22 16.15 -6.78
N ASP A 150 1.66 16.96 -5.82
CA ASP A 150 1.86 16.53 -4.43
C ASP A 150 0.61 16.71 -3.58
N VAL A 151 0.27 15.68 -2.81
CA VAL A 151 -0.68 15.78 -1.71
C VAL A 151 0.01 15.43 -0.41
N TYR A 152 -0.14 16.36 0.54
CA TYR A 152 0.39 16.24 1.88
C TYR A 152 -0.75 15.91 2.83
N GLY A 153 -0.51 14.94 3.70
CA GLY A 153 -1.46 14.51 4.70
C GLY A 153 -0.99 14.77 6.13
N LEU A 154 -1.42 13.89 7.03
CA LEU A 154 -1.09 13.98 8.44
C LEU A 154 0.41 13.82 8.68
N PRO A 155 1.03 14.60 9.58
CA PRO A 155 2.44 14.46 9.89
C PRO A 155 2.74 13.13 10.60
N SER A 156 3.96 12.60 10.49
CA SER A 156 4.39 11.31 11.08
C SER A 156 4.27 11.21 12.61
N GLY A 157 3.95 12.30 13.30
CA GLY A 157 3.72 12.37 14.75
C GLY A 157 2.30 12.80 15.11
N PHE A 158 1.36 12.72 14.17
CA PHE A 158 -0.05 13.00 14.44
C PHE A 158 -0.57 12.08 15.56
N ASN A 159 -1.30 12.67 16.50
CA ASN A 159 -1.86 11.92 17.62
C ASN A 159 -3.23 11.36 17.24
N TYR A 160 -3.24 10.10 16.80
CA TYR A 160 -4.46 9.40 16.42
C TYR A 160 -5.29 9.03 17.66
N THR A 161 -6.53 9.53 17.72
CA THR A 161 -7.54 9.00 18.65
C THR A 161 -8.15 7.73 18.07
N MET A 162 -8.73 6.87 18.93
CA MET A 162 -9.40 5.66 18.44
C MET A 162 -10.54 5.98 17.46
N GLU A 163 -11.31 7.05 17.72
CA GLU A 163 -12.37 7.53 16.84
C GLU A 163 -11.86 7.90 15.44
N ILE A 164 -10.68 8.56 15.34
CA ILE A 164 -10.08 8.87 14.05
C ILE A 164 -9.58 7.59 13.35
N ILE A 165 -9.00 6.64 14.11
CA ILE A 165 -8.53 5.37 13.54
C ILE A 165 -9.70 4.59 12.95
N GLU A 166 -10.82 4.48 13.67
CA GLU A 166 -12.03 3.81 13.20
C GLU A 166 -12.61 4.49 11.95
N ALA A 167 -12.66 5.84 11.92
CA ALA A 167 -13.15 6.56 10.73
C ALA A 167 -12.22 6.40 9.51
N ILE A 168 -10.90 6.39 9.70
CA ILE A 168 -9.93 6.09 8.63
C ILE A 168 -10.12 4.65 8.16
N TYR A 169 -10.33 3.72 9.09
CA TYR A 169 -10.55 2.32 8.77
C TYR A 169 -11.77 2.12 7.87
N GLU A 170 -12.90 2.75 8.20
CA GLU A 170 -14.10 2.73 7.35
C GLU A 170 -13.83 3.32 5.95
N THR A 171 -13.11 4.44 5.86
CA THR A 171 -12.71 5.04 4.58
C THR A 171 -11.95 4.04 3.71
N ARG A 172 -11.05 3.25 4.30
CA ARG A 172 -10.27 2.23 3.58
C ARG A 172 -11.12 1.07 3.06
N LEU A 173 -12.17 0.70 3.78
CA LEU A 173 -13.13 -0.32 3.34
C LEU A 173 -13.97 0.20 2.16
N GLU A 174 -14.42 1.46 2.22
CA GLU A 174 -15.14 2.11 1.13
C GLU A 174 -14.28 2.21 -0.14
N ASP A 175 -13.02 2.63 0.01
CA ASP A 175 -12.06 2.70 -1.09
C ASP A 175 -11.84 1.32 -1.74
N ALA A 176 -11.74 0.25 -0.95
CA ALA A 176 -11.58 -1.10 -1.47
C ALA A 176 -12.77 -1.52 -2.34
N ILE A 177 -14.00 -1.24 -1.91
CA ILE A 177 -15.22 -1.54 -2.67
C ILE A 177 -15.26 -0.69 -3.96
N ALA A 178 -14.97 0.61 -3.85
CA ALA A 178 -14.92 1.53 -4.99
C ALA A 178 -13.88 1.09 -6.03
N PHE A 179 -12.74 0.56 -5.60
CA PHE A 179 -11.76 -0.06 -6.47
C PHE A 179 -12.34 -1.29 -7.18
N LEU A 180 -12.93 -2.23 -6.45
CA LEU A 180 -13.48 -3.45 -7.04
C LEU A 180 -14.51 -3.15 -8.14
N ASP A 181 -15.30 -2.08 -7.97
CA ASP A 181 -16.30 -1.63 -8.94
C ASP A 181 -15.69 -0.94 -10.16
N SER A 182 -14.65 -0.13 -9.97
CA SER A 182 -14.01 0.65 -11.05
C SER A 182 -12.94 -0.13 -11.81
N PHE A 183 -12.35 -1.17 -11.22
CA PHE A 183 -11.21 -1.89 -11.77
C PHE A 183 -11.47 -2.52 -13.15
N PRO A 184 -12.64 -3.14 -13.44
CA PRO A 184 -12.93 -3.64 -14.79
C PRO A 184 -12.80 -2.59 -15.88
N ALA A 185 -13.32 -1.38 -15.66
CA ALA A 185 -13.27 -0.28 -16.62
C ALA A 185 -11.83 0.25 -16.78
N LEU A 186 -11.07 0.32 -15.68
CA LEU A 186 -9.65 0.68 -15.73
C LEU A 186 -8.84 -0.35 -16.54
N VAL A 187 -9.09 -1.65 -16.34
CA VAL A 187 -8.41 -2.71 -17.09
C VAL A 187 -8.71 -2.64 -18.59
N GLU A 188 -9.96 -2.36 -18.97
CA GLU A 188 -10.34 -2.12 -20.37
C GLU A 188 -9.63 -0.90 -20.96
N LEU A 189 -9.60 0.22 -20.23
CA LEU A 189 -8.91 1.44 -20.65
C LEU A 189 -7.41 1.21 -20.89
N LEU A 190 -6.78 0.38 -20.07
CA LEU A 190 -5.36 0.05 -20.16
C LEU A 190 -5.04 -1.00 -21.23
N ASP A 191 -6.05 -1.56 -21.91
CA ASP A 191 -5.92 -2.74 -22.79
C ASP A 191 -5.14 -3.87 -22.08
N ALA A 192 -5.42 -4.04 -20.79
CA ALA A 192 -4.79 -5.03 -19.93
C ALA A 192 -5.65 -6.29 -19.83
N SER A 193 -5.04 -7.40 -19.44
CA SER A 193 -5.73 -8.69 -19.24
C SER A 193 -5.71 -9.13 -17.78
N PHE A 194 -5.90 -8.19 -16.84
CA PHE A 194 -5.91 -8.49 -15.41
C PHE A 194 -7.20 -9.20 -15.00
N ASN A 195 -7.14 -10.05 -13.97
CA ASN A 195 -8.33 -10.67 -13.42
C ASN A 195 -9.12 -9.62 -12.62
N THR A 196 -10.35 -9.33 -13.04
CA THR A 196 -11.21 -8.31 -12.43
C THR A 196 -12.40 -8.91 -11.67
N THR A 197 -12.43 -10.24 -11.54
CA THR A 197 -13.59 -10.99 -11.03
C THR A 197 -13.33 -11.65 -9.68
N HIS A 198 -12.08 -11.97 -9.39
CA HIS A 198 -11.68 -12.66 -8.16
C HIS A 198 -10.44 -11.98 -7.58
N PHE A 199 -10.50 -11.71 -6.29
CA PHE A 199 -9.50 -10.96 -5.55
C PHE A 199 -9.14 -11.65 -4.25
N ALA A 200 -7.93 -11.38 -3.76
CA ALA A 200 -7.55 -11.62 -2.38
C ALA A 200 -6.95 -10.34 -1.80
N ALA A 201 -7.22 -10.05 -0.54
CA ALA A 201 -6.73 -8.86 0.13
C ALA A 201 -5.57 -9.19 1.08
N PHE A 202 -4.63 -8.27 1.24
CA PHE A 202 -3.63 -8.36 2.29
C PHE A 202 -3.14 -6.98 2.69
N GLY A 203 -2.50 -6.88 3.85
CA GLY A 203 -1.94 -5.61 4.28
C GLY A 203 -1.30 -5.70 5.64
N HIS A 204 -0.75 -4.56 6.07
CA HIS A 204 -0.11 -4.36 7.36
C HIS A 204 -0.54 -3.00 7.91
N PRO A 205 -0.37 -2.74 9.21
CA PRO A 205 -1.26 -3.15 10.29
C PRO A 205 -2.72 -2.77 9.98
N LEU A 206 -3.06 -1.47 9.90
CA LEU A 206 -4.43 -1.01 9.61
C LEU A 206 -4.94 -1.57 8.27
N GLY A 207 -4.06 -1.71 7.26
CA GLY A 207 -4.39 -2.35 5.99
C GLY A 207 -4.60 -3.86 6.10
N GLY A 208 -3.96 -4.54 7.06
CA GLY A 208 -4.16 -5.96 7.33
C GLY A 208 -5.50 -6.25 8.01
N GLY A 209 -5.86 -5.43 8.99
CA GLY A 209 -7.20 -5.44 9.57
C GLY A 209 -8.27 -5.17 8.51
N ALA A 210 -8.06 -4.17 7.65
CA ALA A 210 -9.02 -3.81 6.60
C ALA A 210 -9.15 -4.91 5.53
N ALA A 211 -8.04 -5.57 5.19
CA ALA A 211 -8.04 -6.71 4.28
C ALA A 211 -8.96 -7.83 4.79
N VAL A 212 -8.95 -8.13 6.09
CA VAL A 212 -9.82 -9.17 6.64
C VAL A 212 -11.28 -8.73 6.71
N GLU A 213 -11.59 -7.52 7.18
CA GLU A 213 -12.97 -7.01 7.25
C GLU A 213 -13.63 -6.89 5.88
N SER A 214 -12.86 -6.57 4.84
CA SER A 214 -13.37 -6.49 3.47
C SER A 214 -14.01 -7.80 2.96
N LEU A 215 -13.69 -8.95 3.57
CA LEU A 215 -14.29 -10.25 3.24
C LEU A 215 -15.79 -10.33 3.54
N TYR A 216 -16.31 -9.54 4.47
CA TYR A 216 -17.76 -9.46 4.74
C TYR A 216 -18.53 -8.65 3.71
N GLY A 217 -17.87 -7.68 3.08
CA GLY A 217 -18.52 -6.69 2.24
C GLY A 217 -18.72 -7.15 0.79
N ASP A 218 -17.89 -8.09 0.31
CA ASP A 218 -17.86 -8.42 -1.12
C ASP A 218 -17.46 -9.87 -1.43
N ASP A 219 -18.22 -10.55 -2.29
CA ASP A 219 -17.97 -11.93 -2.71
C ASP A 219 -16.89 -12.08 -3.77
N ARG A 220 -16.47 -10.99 -4.41
CA ARG A 220 -15.29 -11.00 -5.31
C ARG A 220 -14.01 -11.22 -4.50
N LEU A 221 -14.00 -10.88 -3.21
CA LEU A 221 -12.90 -11.16 -2.30
C LEU A 221 -13.01 -12.57 -1.73
N LEU A 222 -12.03 -13.41 -2.07
CA LEU A 222 -12.02 -14.83 -1.77
C LEU A 222 -11.25 -15.19 -0.50
N SER A 223 -10.25 -14.40 -0.14
CA SER A 223 -9.37 -14.66 1.00
C SER A 223 -8.61 -13.42 1.44
N ALA A 224 -8.15 -13.40 2.69
CA ALA A 224 -7.37 -12.29 3.22
C ALA A 224 -6.14 -12.70 4.04
N ILE A 225 -5.11 -11.85 4.04
CA ILE A 225 -3.96 -11.96 4.95
C ILE A 225 -3.85 -10.70 5.80
N ASN A 226 -3.91 -10.86 7.11
CA ASN A 226 -3.60 -9.79 8.06
C ASN A 226 -2.17 -9.94 8.55
N VAL A 227 -1.30 -8.97 8.23
CA VAL A 227 0.06 -8.87 8.76
C VAL A 227 0.06 -7.88 9.91
N GLU A 228 0.02 -8.38 11.15
CA GLU A 228 0.24 -7.60 12.38
C GLU A 228 -0.80 -6.48 12.61
N GLY A 229 -1.94 -6.56 11.93
CA GLY A 229 -3.02 -5.58 12.06
C GLY A 229 -3.94 -5.87 13.22
N SER A 230 -4.26 -4.82 13.97
CA SER A 230 -5.36 -4.87 14.93
C SER A 230 -6.71 -4.96 14.21
N PHE A 231 -7.68 -5.58 14.87
CA PHE A 231 -9.05 -5.66 14.38
C PHE A 231 -9.93 -4.56 14.97
N PHE A 232 -10.90 -4.11 14.19
CA PHE A 232 -11.91 -3.13 14.58
C PHE A 232 -13.30 -3.72 14.32
N GLY A 233 -14.35 -3.11 14.88
CA GLY A 233 -15.72 -3.49 14.57
C GLY A 233 -16.02 -4.98 14.82
N ARG A 234 -16.57 -5.66 13.79
CA ARG A 234 -17.09 -7.03 13.89
C ARG A 234 -16.02 -8.05 14.28
N HIS A 235 -14.80 -7.89 13.78
CA HIS A 235 -13.70 -8.80 14.09
C HIS A 235 -13.14 -8.68 15.50
N ALA A 236 -13.31 -7.51 16.14
CA ALA A 236 -12.97 -7.35 17.54
C ALA A 236 -14.00 -8.00 18.48
N LEU A 237 -15.14 -8.44 17.96
CA LEU A 237 -16.18 -9.11 18.75
C LEU A 237 -15.77 -10.56 19.05
N ASN A 238 -15.89 -10.95 20.31
CA ASN A 238 -15.79 -12.36 20.72
C ASN A 238 -17.13 -13.06 20.51
N SER A 239 -17.61 -13.12 19.25
CA SER A 239 -18.90 -13.70 18.87
C SER A 239 -18.84 -14.37 17.49
N SER A 240 -19.90 -15.09 17.10
CA SER A 240 -19.99 -15.70 15.76
C SER A 240 -20.06 -14.69 14.62
N GLU A 241 -20.31 -13.40 14.90
CA GLU A 241 -20.25 -12.33 13.90
C GLU A 241 -18.82 -12.06 13.43
N ALA A 242 -17.81 -12.61 14.12
CA ALA A 242 -16.40 -12.59 13.71
C ALA A 242 -16.03 -13.77 12.78
N ASP A 243 -16.95 -14.71 12.50
CA ASP A 243 -16.72 -15.80 11.54
C ASP A 243 -16.85 -15.29 10.09
N LEU A 244 -15.71 -15.26 9.41
CA LEU A 244 -15.54 -14.79 8.05
C LEU A 244 -16.22 -15.67 6.99
N GLY A 245 -16.37 -16.97 7.26
CA GLY A 245 -16.81 -17.96 6.26
C GLY A 245 -15.90 -18.09 5.02
N LYS A 246 -14.75 -17.38 4.99
CA LYS A 246 -13.78 -17.34 3.89
C LYS A 246 -12.36 -17.57 4.43
N PRO A 247 -11.45 -18.19 3.65
CA PRO A 247 -10.08 -18.41 4.09
C PRO A 247 -9.38 -17.10 4.50
N SER A 248 -8.84 -17.07 5.72
CA SER A 248 -7.98 -15.99 6.19
C SER A 248 -6.71 -16.54 6.83
N PHE A 249 -5.62 -15.79 6.72
CA PHE A 249 -4.36 -16.11 7.37
C PHE A 249 -3.90 -14.90 8.19
N LEU A 250 -3.52 -15.16 9.43
CA LEU A 250 -3.05 -14.14 10.35
C LEU A 250 -1.55 -14.36 10.58
N PHE A 251 -0.75 -13.36 10.23
CA PHE A 251 0.70 -13.37 10.37
C PHE A 251 1.11 -12.30 11.35
N ASP A 252 1.81 -12.68 12.41
CA ASP A 252 1.87 -11.87 13.61
C ASP A 252 3.26 -11.74 14.23
N MET A 253 3.48 -10.65 14.98
CA MET A 253 4.71 -10.42 15.76
C MET A 253 4.50 -10.71 17.24
N GLU A 254 5.62 -10.89 17.95
CA GLU A 254 5.70 -11.26 19.36
C GLU A 254 4.86 -10.37 20.32
N ILE A 255 4.45 -9.18 19.90
CA ILE A 255 3.66 -8.24 20.71
C ILE A 255 2.14 -8.48 20.70
N HIS A 256 1.62 -9.22 19.73
CA HIS A 256 0.19 -9.52 19.59
C HIS A 256 -0.10 -10.91 20.17
N THR A 257 -0.28 -10.96 21.49
CA THR A 257 -0.43 -12.23 22.22
C THR A 257 -1.84 -12.46 22.74
N GLY A 258 -2.70 -11.43 22.75
CA GLY A 258 -4.04 -11.51 23.34
C GLY A 258 -4.05 -11.72 24.87
N GLU A 259 -2.91 -11.55 25.55
CA GLU A 259 -2.74 -11.97 26.96
C GLU A 259 -2.85 -10.84 28.00
N ASP A 260 -2.56 -9.58 27.67
CA ASP A 260 -2.64 -8.46 28.61
C ASP A 260 -2.95 -7.09 27.96
N GLU A 261 -3.36 -6.12 28.78
CA GLU A 261 -3.77 -4.76 28.39
C GLU A 261 -2.64 -3.87 27.82
N ASN A 262 -1.37 -4.29 27.98
CA ASN A 262 -0.22 -3.59 27.40
C ASN A 262 0.16 -4.15 26.02
N ARG A 263 -0.64 -5.10 25.51
CA ARG A 263 -0.47 -5.79 24.24
C ARG A 263 -1.78 -5.74 23.46
N ASP A 264 -1.73 -6.05 22.16
CA ASP A 264 -2.93 -6.04 21.34
C ASP A 264 -3.86 -7.20 21.72
N ILE A 265 -4.96 -6.87 22.39
CA ILE A 265 -5.96 -7.83 22.86
C ILE A 265 -6.89 -8.33 21.76
N THR A 266 -6.94 -7.66 20.60
CA THR A 266 -7.85 -8.01 19.49
C THR A 266 -7.51 -9.36 18.86
N TRP A 267 -6.30 -9.86 19.10
CA TRP A 267 -5.83 -11.18 18.68
C TRP A 267 -6.25 -12.33 19.62
N GLY A 268 -6.71 -12.02 20.84
CA GLY A 268 -7.12 -13.04 21.81
C GLY A 268 -8.29 -13.92 21.35
N THR A 269 -9.11 -13.41 20.43
CA THR A 269 -10.26 -14.12 19.85
C THR A 269 -9.85 -15.23 18.87
N PHE A 270 -8.63 -15.17 18.32
CA PHE A 270 -8.13 -16.07 17.27
C PHE A 270 -7.12 -17.10 17.82
N SER A 271 -7.21 -17.44 19.10
CA SER A 271 -6.23 -18.25 19.84
C SER A 271 -5.81 -19.55 19.10
N ARG A 272 -4.49 -19.78 19.11
CA ARG A 272 -3.67 -20.80 18.41
C ARG A 272 -4.23 -22.21 18.25
#